data_AF-A0A4Y2VRW0-F1
#
_entry.id   AF-A0A4Y2VRW0-F1
#
_cell.length_a   1.000
_cell.length_b   1.000
_cell.length_c   1.000
_cell.angle_alpha   90.00
_cell.angle_beta   90.00
_cell.angle_gamma   90.00
#
_symmetry.space_group_name_H-M   'P 1'
#
loop_
_entity.id
_entity.type
_entity.pdbx_description
1 polymer ?
#
loop_
_entity_poly.entity_id
_entity_poly.type
_entity_poly.pdbx_seq_one_letter_code
_entity_poly.pdbx_strand_id
1 'polypeptide(L)'
;MVWGATSYDSRSTLVVIPRPLTANLCVGLVIQPVVLPFMNSIQGGVQQDNARPHTVVVTQHALQSVDMLLWPARSPDLSPIEHVWDISGRQVQRHPQPALIVPVLTDQVQ
;
A
#
# COMPACT_ATOMS: atom_id res chain seq x y z
N MET A 1 5.43 -8.62 4.99
CA MET A 1 5.15 -7.20 4.67
C MET A 1 3.67 -7.09 4.38
N VAL A 2 3.04 -5.94 4.65
CA VAL A 2 1.66 -5.67 4.24
C VAL A 2 1.69 -4.49 3.26
N TRP A 3 0.77 -4.49 2.29
CA TRP A 3 0.57 -3.39 1.36
C TRP A 3 -0.89 -2.92 1.44
N GLY A 4 -1.10 -1.63 1.29
CA GLY A 4 -2.43 -1.03 1.21
C GLY A 4 -2.38 0.33 0.53
N ALA A 5 -3.54 0.82 0.11
CA ALA A 5 -3.76 2.18 -0.36
C ALA A 5 -4.92 2.81 0.41
N THR A 6 -4.87 4.13 0.52
CA THR A 6 -5.89 4.93 1.21
C THR A 6 -6.26 6.13 0.34
N SER A 7 -7.50 6.56 0.44
CA SER A 7 -7.99 7.83 -0.09
C SER A 7 -8.63 8.64 1.04
N TYR A 8 -9.32 9.73 0.72
CA TYR A 8 -9.96 10.58 1.71
C TYR A 8 -11.06 9.86 2.52
N ASP A 9 -11.90 9.07 1.85
CA ASP A 9 -13.09 8.42 2.46
C ASP A 9 -13.09 6.89 2.30
N SER A 10 -12.07 6.31 1.66
CA SER A 10 -11.97 4.88 1.44
C SER A 10 -10.55 4.34 1.61
N ARG A 11 -10.43 3.02 1.71
CA ARG A 11 -9.16 2.30 1.72
C ARG A 11 -9.26 1.03 0.90
N SER A 12 -8.13 0.58 0.37
CA SER A 12 -8.05 -0.73 -0.27
C SER A 12 -8.08 -1.84 0.77
N THR A 13 -8.36 -3.06 0.32
CA THR A 13 -8.03 -4.27 1.09
C THR A 13 -6.52 -4.32 1.33
N LEU A 14 -6.12 -4.77 2.52
CA LEU A 14 -4.72 -5.01 2.84
C LEU A 14 -4.22 -6.31 2.20
N VAL A 15 -3.06 -6.25 1.57
CA VAL A 15 -2.40 -7.40 0.94
C VAL A 15 -1.23 -7.85 1.79
N VAL A 16 -1.29 -9.08 2.29
CA VAL A 16 -0.13 -9.72 2.94
C VAL A 16 0.83 -10.21 1.87
N ILE A 17 2.06 -9.68 1.90
CA ILE A 17 3.14 -10.10 1.02
C ILE A 17 4.05 -11.06 1.81
N PRO A 18 4.04 -12.37 1.49
CA PRO A 18 4.73 -13.41 2.27
C PRO A 18 6.25 -13.47 2.02
N ARG A 19 6.77 -12.71 1.03
CA ARG A 19 8.17 -12.70 0.61
C ARG A 19 8.60 -11.27 0.26
N PRO A 20 9.90 -10.98 0.09
CA PRO A 20 10.34 -9.68 -0.41
C PRO A 20 9.64 -9.33 -1.73
N LEU A 21 9.15 -8.09 -1.83
CA LEU A 21 8.36 -7.64 -2.97
C LEU A 21 9.24 -7.48 -4.21
N THR A 22 9.07 -8.36 -5.19
CA THR A 22 9.67 -8.23 -6.52
C THR A 22 8.72 -7.50 -7.46
N ALA A 23 9.22 -7.03 -8.61
CA ALA A 23 8.41 -6.38 -9.64
C ALA A 23 7.20 -7.23 -10.07
N ASN A 24 7.42 -8.51 -10.38
CA ASN A 24 6.36 -9.42 -10.84
C ASN A 24 5.33 -9.70 -9.74
N LEU A 25 5.78 -9.84 -8.48
CA LEU A 25 4.86 -9.99 -7.35
C LEU A 25 4.07 -8.71 -7.08
N CYS A 26 4.69 -7.54 -7.27
CA CYS A 26 3.99 -6.25 -7.18
C CYS A 26 2.87 -6.18 -8.22
N VAL A 27 3.14 -6.54 -9.47
CA VAL A 27 2.09 -6.53 -10.51
C VAL A 27 0.97 -7.51 -10.21
N GLY A 28 1.31 -8.77 -9.90
CA GLY A 28 0.32 -9.85 -9.77
C GLY A 28 -0.44 -9.88 -8.44
N LEU A 29 0.15 -9.41 -7.33
CA LEU A 29 -0.49 -9.44 -6.00
C LEU A 29 -1.05 -8.10 -5.57
N VAL A 30 -0.52 -7.01 -6.10
CA VAL A 30 -0.83 -5.65 -5.62
C VAL A 30 -1.49 -4.84 -6.74
N ILE A 31 -0.82 -4.65 -7.88
CA ILE A 31 -1.25 -3.68 -8.88
C ILE A 31 -2.55 -4.12 -9.56
N GLN A 32 -2.55 -5.29 -10.19
CA GLN A 32 -3.71 -5.76 -10.94
C GLN A 32 -4.94 -6.03 -10.05
N PRO A 33 -4.83 -6.76 -8.92
CA PRO A 33 -6.01 -7.14 -8.15
C PRO A 33 -6.50 -6.05 -7.18
N VAL A 34 -5.65 -5.12 -6.75
CA VAL A 34 -6.01 -4.16 -5.69
C VAL A 34 -5.87 -2.71 -6.14
N VAL A 35 -4.71 -2.32 -6.67
CA VAL A 35 -4.44 -0.93 -7.04
C VAL A 35 -5.36 -0.45 -8.16
N LEU A 36 -5.41 -1.15 -9.29
CA LEU A 36 -6.19 -0.70 -10.45
C LEU A 36 -7.70 -0.59 -10.16
N PRO A 37 -8.35 -1.60 -9.52
CA PRO A 37 -9.76 -1.46 -9.13
C PRO A 37 -9.99 -0.31 -8.14
N PHE A 38 -9.09 -0.13 -7.18
CA PHE A 38 -9.21 0.94 -6.19
C PHE A 38 -9.04 2.33 -6.84
N MET A 39 -8.05 2.50 -7.70
CA MET A 39 -7.83 3.74 -8.46
C MET A 39 -9.03 4.09 -9.35
N ASN A 40 -9.65 3.10 -9.99
CA ASN A 40 -10.85 3.32 -10.79
C ASN A 40 -12.07 3.75 -9.96
N SER A 41 -12.04 3.55 -8.64
CA SER A 41 -13.12 3.94 -7.73
C SER A 41 -12.95 5.33 -7.10
N ILE A 42 -11.77 5.94 -7.25
CA ILE A 42 -11.42 7.24 -6.64
C ILE A 42 -11.18 8.27 -7.73
N GLN A 43 -11.46 9.54 -7.42
CA GLN A 43 -11.12 10.65 -8.30
C GLN A 43 -9.81 11.31 -7.85
N GLY A 44 -8.92 11.61 -8.79
CA GLY A 44 -7.69 12.36 -8.56
C GLY A 44 -6.41 11.61 -8.91
N GLY A 45 -5.28 12.25 -8.65
CA GLY A 45 -3.96 11.69 -8.89
C GLY A 45 -3.55 10.69 -7.79
N VAL A 46 -2.72 9.73 -8.16
CA VAL A 46 -2.23 8.69 -7.26
C VAL A 46 -0.82 9.02 -6.81
N GLN A 47 -0.62 8.95 -5.50
CA GLN A 47 0.67 9.07 -4.86
C GLN A 47 1.24 7.68 -4.55
N GLN A 48 2.51 7.45 -4.90
CA GLN A 48 3.31 6.33 -4.42
C GLN A 48 4.72 6.81 -4.15
N ASP A 49 5.48 6.08 -3.33
CA ASP A 49 6.91 6.35 -3.17
C ASP A 49 7.70 5.87 -4.41
N ASN A 50 8.95 6.32 -4.51
CA ASN A 50 9.83 5.92 -5.61
C ASN A 50 10.63 4.64 -5.28
N ALA A 51 10.10 3.71 -4.48
CA ALA A 51 10.82 2.47 -4.20
C ALA A 51 10.99 1.64 -5.48
N ARG A 52 12.08 0.86 -5.54
CA ARG A 52 12.49 0.12 -6.74
C ARG A 52 11.39 -0.75 -7.40
N PRO A 53 10.48 -1.43 -6.66
CA PRO A 53 9.37 -2.16 -7.27
C PRO A 53 8.34 -1.28 -7.97
N HIS A 54 8.24 0.01 -7.61
CA HIS A 54 7.34 0.99 -8.22
C HIS A 54 7.94 1.65 -9.47
N THR A 55 9.26 1.79 -9.53
CA THR A 55 9.96 2.48 -10.62
C THR A 55 10.40 1.56 -11.76
N VAL A 56 10.19 0.26 -11.65
CA VAL A 56 10.55 -0.71 -12.69
C VAL A 56 9.56 -0.65 -13.86
N VAL A 57 10.07 -0.86 -15.08
CA VAL A 57 9.30 -0.72 -16.33
C VAL A 57 7.98 -1.49 -16.33
N VAL A 58 7.97 -2.72 -15.81
CA VAL A 58 6.74 -3.55 -15.79
C VAL A 58 5.64 -2.93 -14.91
N THR A 59 6.01 -2.32 -13.80
CA THR A 59 5.08 -1.62 -12.90
C THR A 59 4.60 -0.31 -13.52
N GLN A 60 5.52 0.48 -14.10
CA GLN A 60 5.16 1.72 -14.80
C GLN A 60 4.23 1.46 -15.97
N HIS A 61 4.47 0.41 -16.76
CA HIS A 61 3.59 0.02 -17.86
C HIS A 61 2.21 -0.41 -17.37
N ALA A 62 2.12 -1.13 -16.25
CA ALA A 62 0.83 -1.50 -15.65
C ALA A 62 0.03 -0.28 -15.14
N LEU A 63 0.70 0.83 -14.83
CA LEU A 63 0.12 2.07 -14.33
C LEU A 63 0.07 3.19 -15.39
N GLN A 64 0.30 2.88 -16.67
CA GLN A 64 0.42 3.91 -17.72
C GLN A 64 -0.84 4.77 -17.93
N SER A 65 -2.02 4.26 -17.55
CA SER A 65 -3.29 4.99 -17.64
C SER A 65 -3.66 5.73 -16.35
N VAL A 66 -2.78 5.72 -15.35
CA VAL A 66 -3.00 6.31 -14.03
C VAL A 66 -2.29 7.65 -13.97
N ASP A 67 -2.99 8.67 -13.49
CA ASP A 67 -2.39 9.97 -13.22
C ASP A 67 -1.52 9.88 -11.96
N MET A 68 -0.21 9.85 -12.13
CA MET A 68 0.76 9.68 -11.04
C MET A 68 1.28 11.04 -10.57
N LEU A 69 1.14 11.31 -9.27
CA LEU A 69 1.70 12.51 -8.64
C LEU A 69 3.22 12.40 -8.52
N LEU A 70 3.92 13.49 -8.82
CA LEU A 70 5.36 13.60 -8.58
C LEU A 70 5.62 13.52 -7.08
N TRP A 71 6.51 12.61 -6.68
CA TRP A 71 6.86 12.42 -5.27
C TRP A 71 8.34 12.72 -5.00
N PRO A 72 8.67 13.59 -4.03
CA PRO A 72 10.05 13.86 -3.67
C PRO A 72 10.71 12.65 -2.98
N ALA A 73 12.02 12.52 -3.18
CA ALA A 73 12.80 11.45 -2.57
C ALA A 73 12.92 11.67 -1.06
N ARG A 74 12.77 10.58 -0.28
CA ARG A 74 12.94 10.57 1.19
C ARG A 74 11.98 11.51 1.93
N SER A 75 10.73 11.61 1.46
CA SER A 75 9.71 12.45 2.08
C SER A 75 8.51 11.63 2.59
N PRO A 76 8.71 10.71 3.56
CA PRO A 76 7.61 9.97 4.17
C PRO A 76 6.68 10.88 4.98
N ASP A 77 7.20 12.01 5.48
CA ASP A 77 6.47 13.02 6.24
C ASP A 77 5.32 13.67 5.46
N LEU A 78 5.42 13.70 4.14
CA LEU A 78 4.38 14.23 3.26
C LEU A 78 3.26 13.21 2.98
N SER A 79 3.47 11.93 3.29
CA SER A 79 2.61 10.82 2.90
C SER A 79 1.51 10.56 3.93
N PRO A 80 0.22 10.78 3.62
CA PRO A 80 -0.86 10.55 4.59
C PRO A 80 -0.95 9.10 5.08
N ILE A 81 -0.57 8.13 4.23
CA ILE A 81 -0.64 6.71 4.58
C ILE A 81 0.36 6.34 5.70
N GLU A 82 1.48 7.07 5.83
CA GLU A 82 2.43 6.85 6.92
C GLU A 82 1.80 7.18 8.28
N HIS A 83 0.92 8.18 8.32
CA HIS A 83 0.16 8.49 9.53
C HIS A 83 -0.86 7.40 9.86
N VAL A 84 -1.52 6.83 8.85
CA VAL A 84 -2.43 5.70 9.02
C VAL A 84 -1.68 4.49 9.56
N TRP A 85 -0.51 4.16 9.00
CA TRP A 85 0.33 3.06 9.47
C TRP A 85 0.82 3.25 10.89
N ASP A 86 1.17 4.46 11.28
CA ASP A 86 1.58 4.80 12.64
C ASP A 86 0.44 4.61 13.66
N ILE A 87 -0.79 5.02 13.31
CA ILE A 87 -1.99 4.75 14.13
C ILE A 87 -2.22 3.24 14.25
N SER A 88 -2.23 2.50 13.14
CA SER A 88 -2.45 1.05 13.13
C SER A 88 -1.36 0.32 13.94
N GLY A 89 -0.10 0.73 13.79
CA GLY A 89 1.02 0.17 14.53
C GLY A 89 0.86 0.36 16.04
N ARG A 90 0.42 1.54 16.50
CA ARG A 90 0.10 1.78 17.91
C ARG A 90 -1.08 0.93 18.40
N GLN A 91 -2.10 0.73 17.59
CA GLN A 91 -3.26 -0.11 17.95
C GLN A 91 -2.83 -1.56 18.17
N VAL A 92 -2.03 -2.12 17.26
CA VAL A 92 -1.45 -3.47 17.40
C VAL A 92 -0.60 -3.58 18.66
N GLN A 93 0.27 -2.60 18.94
CA GLN A 93 1.13 -2.61 20.13
C GLN A 93 0.34 -2.54 21.44
N ARG A 94 -0.81 -1.85 21.45
CA ARG A 94 -1.68 -1.74 22.63
C ARG A 94 -2.65 -2.91 22.77
N HIS A 95 -2.71 -3.80 21.78
CA HIS A 95 -3.66 -4.90 21.80
C HIS A 95 -3.31 -5.89 22.92
N PRO A 96 -4.27 -6.28 23.79
CA PRO A 96 -3.98 -7.08 24.98
C PRO A 96 -3.49 -8.49 24.65
N GLN A 97 -3.81 -9.00 23.45
CA GLN A 97 -3.26 -10.24 22.93
C GLN A 97 -2.26 -9.93 21.80
N PRO A 98 -0.96 -10.26 21.98
CA PRO A 98 0.03 -10.14 20.92
C PRO A 98 -0.35 -11.04 19.76
N ALA A 99 -0.33 -10.50 18.54
CA ALA A 99 -0.54 -11.30 17.37
C ALA A 99 0.73 -12.14 17.06
N LEU A 100 0.58 -13.46 17.20
CA LEU A 100 1.68 -14.42 17.04
C LEU A 100 1.88 -14.88 15.59
N ILE A 101 0.90 -14.62 14.72
CA ILE A 101 0.92 -14.99 13.30
C ILE A 101 0.27 -13.89 12.45
N VAL A 102 0.68 -13.81 11.18
CA VAL A 102 0.26 -12.75 10.24
C VAL A 102 -1.27 -12.65 10.06
N PRO A 103 -2.05 -13.74 10.02
CA PRO A 103 -3.51 -13.64 9.94
C PRO A 103 -4.15 -12.91 11.13
N VAL A 104 -3.67 -13.19 12.35
CA VAL A 104 -4.14 -12.52 13.57
C VAL A 104 -3.73 -11.05 13.58
N LEU A 105 -2.54 -10.74 13.05
CA LEU A 105 -2.12 -9.35 12.84
C LEU A 105 -3.06 -8.61 11.89
N THR A 106 -3.47 -9.24 10.79
CA THR A 106 -4.35 -8.60 9.79
C THR A 106 -5.76 -8.33 10.31
N ASP A 107 -6.33 -9.22 11.14
CA ASP A 107 -7.63 -8.98 11.77
C ASP A 107 -7.58 -7.79 12.76
N GLN A 108 -6.44 -7.56 13.41
CA GLN A 108 -6.26 -6.46 14.37
C GLN A 108 -6.08 -5.08 13.73
N VAL A 109 -5.83 -5.01 12.42
CA VAL A 109 -5.63 -3.75 11.66
C VAL A 109 -6.72 -3.50 10.61
N GLN A 110 -7.77 -4.34 10.58
CA GLN A 110 -8.98 -4.08 9.81
C GLN A 110 -9.93 -3.16 10.57
#